data_AF-A0A1G3AAA9-F1
#
_entry.id   AF-A0A1G3AAA9-F1
#
_cell.length_a   1.000
_cell.length_b   1.000
_cell.length_c   1.000
_cell.angle_alpha   90.00
_cell.angle_beta   90.00
_cell.angle_gamma   90.00
#
_symmetry.space_group_name_H-M   'P 1'
#
loop_
_entity.id
_entity.type
_entity.pdbx_description
1 polymer ?
#
loop_
_entity_poly.entity_id
_entity_poly.type
_entity_poly.pdbx_seq_one_letter_code
_entity_poly.pdbx_strand_id
1 'polypeptide(L)'
;MAEEKPRLSEDWLAVWIGLAIFAISLSLLAGVDLLGWAVKTNVWLQPSEVLSPISKAYAWCPGLLSLLATYVFLLVVTALGAAALRLKIWEFVRGFTVIFWVSYFCWVLGSYAYIAATPNELQKHGISWSLNLTAEAGFIVALLAGLIVGNFFPRLAQSIHAAIRPEWYIKTGIVILGGALGVAAAEQLGLAKAVMFRGLCAIVEAYLIYWALVYFVARKFFKFPREWAAPLASGISICGVSAAIATGAAIKARPVVPIMVSSLVVIFAVVELLVLPFAAQHFLYQEPMVAGAWMGLAVKTDGAAVASGAITDSLICAKALAAEGVRYKPDWIMGAATTVKVFIDIFIGVWAFVLAVIWCTKIEGKPGEKVPVRHIWERFPKFVIGYMVTFLAVLLIAWQVPSLLEKAKPAMGEANVFRGIFFAMTFFTIGVVSNFRKLWEEGIGRLALVYVVCLFGFVIWIGLAVSWIFFHGVKPPILGG
;
A
#
# COMPACT_ATOMS: atom_id res chain seq x y z
N MET A 1 13.54 -34.75 2.27
CA MET A 1 12.06 -34.68 2.24
C MET A 1 11.69 -33.47 1.41
N ALA A 2 10.93 -33.65 0.32
CA ALA A 2 10.40 -32.51 -0.43
C ALA A 2 9.39 -31.79 0.47
N GLU A 3 9.67 -30.55 0.85
CA GLU A 3 8.68 -29.70 1.52
C GLU A 3 7.48 -29.54 0.57
N GLU A 4 6.37 -30.18 0.93
CA GLU A 4 5.07 -29.94 0.29
C GLU A 4 4.77 -28.45 0.34
N LYS A 5 4.63 -27.82 -0.84
CA LYS A 5 4.25 -26.42 -0.96
C LYS A 5 2.93 -26.18 -0.20
N PRO A 6 2.83 -25.10 0.60
CA PRO A 6 1.59 -24.76 1.28
C PRO A 6 0.44 -24.60 0.28
N ARG A 7 -0.74 -25.10 0.64
CA ARG A 7 -1.95 -25.04 -0.21
C ARG A 7 -2.49 -23.60 -0.39
N LEU A 8 -2.10 -22.66 0.49
CA LEU A 8 -2.47 -21.25 0.47
C LEU A 8 -1.23 -20.34 0.33
N SER A 9 -1.34 -19.29 -0.47
CA SER A 9 -0.33 -18.23 -0.58
C SER A 9 -0.60 -17.09 0.41
N GLU A 10 0.44 -16.32 0.74
CA GLU A 10 0.32 -15.09 1.57
C GLU A 10 -0.71 -14.11 0.99
N ASP A 11 -0.76 -14.02 -0.33
CA ASP A 11 -1.70 -13.16 -1.06
C ASP A 11 -3.17 -13.60 -0.89
N TRP A 12 -3.45 -14.91 -0.94
CA TRP A 12 -4.79 -15.41 -0.61
C TRP A 12 -5.14 -15.21 0.86
N LEU A 13 -4.19 -15.38 1.78
CA LEU A 13 -4.43 -15.11 3.19
C LEU A 13 -4.73 -13.64 3.45
N ALA A 14 -4.07 -12.73 2.75
CA ALA A 14 -4.37 -11.30 2.79
C ALA A 14 -5.83 -11.03 2.38
N VAL A 15 -6.30 -11.68 1.30
CA VAL A 15 -7.70 -11.63 0.86
C VAL A 15 -8.64 -12.14 1.93
N TRP A 16 -8.41 -13.34 2.45
CA TRP A 16 -9.31 -13.96 3.42
C TRP A 16 -9.40 -13.16 4.72
N ILE A 17 -8.28 -12.67 5.24
CA ILE A 17 -8.25 -11.85 6.46
C ILE A 17 -8.96 -10.51 6.22
N GLY A 18 -8.65 -9.84 5.10
CA GLY A 18 -9.28 -8.57 4.76
C GLY A 18 -10.80 -8.70 4.57
N LEU A 19 -11.24 -9.74 3.85
CA LEU A 19 -12.66 -10.05 3.66
C LEU A 19 -13.35 -10.45 4.96
N ALA A 20 -12.67 -11.17 5.86
CA ALA A 20 -13.21 -11.53 7.16
C ALA A 20 -13.45 -10.28 8.03
N ILE A 21 -12.46 -9.39 8.14
CA ILE A 21 -12.62 -8.13 8.89
C ILE A 21 -13.74 -7.27 8.28
N PHE A 22 -13.78 -7.15 6.95
CA PHE A 22 -14.85 -6.45 6.24
C PHE A 22 -16.24 -7.08 6.52
N ALA A 23 -16.37 -8.40 6.43
CA ALA A 23 -17.63 -9.08 6.68
C ALA A 23 -18.10 -8.93 8.13
N ILE A 24 -17.16 -9.00 9.10
CA ILE A 24 -17.48 -8.75 10.51
C ILE A 24 -17.95 -7.31 10.69
N SER A 25 -17.33 -6.32 10.04
CA SER A 25 -17.75 -4.93 10.20
C SER A 25 -19.14 -4.65 9.60
N LEU A 26 -19.54 -5.38 8.55
CA LEU A 26 -20.90 -5.30 8.00
C LEU A 26 -21.99 -5.77 8.97
N SER A 27 -21.66 -6.48 10.07
CA SER A 27 -22.63 -6.83 11.12
C SER A 27 -23.31 -5.58 11.73
N LEU A 28 -22.65 -4.42 11.66
CA LEU A 28 -23.21 -3.14 12.10
C LEU A 28 -24.44 -2.71 11.28
N LEU A 29 -24.54 -3.15 10.01
CA LEU A 29 -25.74 -2.91 9.19
C LEU A 29 -26.98 -3.59 9.80
N ALA A 30 -26.78 -4.76 10.43
CA ALA A 30 -27.79 -5.49 11.18
C ALA A 30 -27.97 -5.00 12.63
N GLY A 31 -27.25 -3.94 13.04
CA GLY A 31 -27.31 -3.37 14.38
C GLY A 31 -26.43 -4.08 15.42
N VAL A 32 -25.57 -5.00 15.00
CA VAL A 32 -24.63 -5.69 15.90
C VAL A 32 -23.24 -5.10 15.70
N ASP A 33 -22.68 -4.49 16.74
CA ASP A 33 -21.36 -3.86 16.70
C ASP A 33 -20.28 -4.84 17.20
N LEU A 34 -19.66 -5.59 16.28
CA LEU A 34 -18.66 -6.62 16.59
C LEU A 34 -17.20 -6.13 16.58
N LEU A 35 -16.92 -4.95 16.03
CA LEU A 35 -15.55 -4.40 15.94
C LEU A 35 -15.40 -3.04 16.63
N GLY A 36 -16.46 -2.48 17.21
CA GLY A 36 -16.46 -1.19 17.87
C GLY A 36 -15.52 -1.07 19.08
N TRP A 37 -15.10 -2.20 19.65
CA TRP A 37 -14.09 -2.26 20.71
C TRP A 37 -12.67 -2.00 20.19
N ALA A 38 -12.45 -2.04 18.87
CA ALA A 38 -11.14 -1.83 18.26
C ALA A 38 -10.54 -0.47 18.63
N VAL A 39 -9.23 -0.45 18.86
CA VAL A 39 -8.54 0.76 19.32
C VAL A 39 -8.43 1.81 18.21
N LYS A 40 -8.90 3.00 18.51
CA LYS A 40 -8.65 4.21 17.73
C LYS A 40 -7.55 5.02 18.42
N THR A 41 -6.53 5.40 17.64
CA THR A 41 -5.52 6.38 18.08
C THR A 41 -6.04 7.78 17.78
N ASN A 42 -6.16 8.64 18.79
CA ASN A 42 -6.54 10.03 18.63
C ASN A 42 -5.30 10.92 18.52
N VAL A 43 -5.45 12.09 17.89
CA VAL A 43 -4.46 13.17 18.02
C VAL A 43 -4.44 13.63 19.47
N TRP A 44 -3.26 13.72 20.09
CA TRP A 44 -3.16 13.86 21.55
C TRP A 44 -2.07 14.85 21.99
N LEU A 45 -2.33 15.53 23.11
CA LEU A 45 -1.32 16.23 23.92
C LEU A 45 -1.13 15.55 25.27
N GLN A 46 -2.24 15.09 25.87
CA GLN A 46 -2.22 14.36 27.11
C GLN A 46 -2.24 12.85 26.80
N PRO A 47 -1.30 12.06 27.37
CA PRO A 47 -1.24 10.63 27.14
C PRO A 47 -2.52 9.86 27.51
N SER A 48 -3.38 10.41 28.36
CA SER A 48 -4.67 9.80 28.72
C SER A 48 -5.69 9.77 27.58
N GLU A 49 -5.55 10.64 26.56
CA GLU A 49 -6.52 10.80 25.48
C GLU A 49 -6.14 10.03 24.20
N VAL A 50 -4.92 9.47 24.18
CA VAL A 50 -4.33 8.89 22.96
C VAL A 50 -5.10 7.69 22.43
N LEU A 51 -5.72 6.89 23.31
CA LEU A 51 -6.41 5.67 22.93
C LEU A 51 -7.87 5.72 23.38
N SER A 52 -8.77 5.40 22.46
CA SER A 52 -10.18 5.17 22.76
C SER A 52 -10.70 4.03 21.89
N PRO A 53 -11.80 3.34 22.27
CA PRO A 53 -12.52 2.49 21.34
C PRO A 53 -13.05 3.33 20.15
N ILE A 54 -13.15 2.71 18.98
CA ILE A 54 -13.64 3.37 17.75
C ILE A 54 -15.13 3.69 17.83
N SER A 55 -15.92 2.82 18.45
CA SER A 55 -17.36 2.99 18.63
C SER A 55 -17.70 3.55 20.00
N LYS A 56 -18.65 4.49 20.02
CA LYS A 56 -19.19 5.05 21.27
C LYS A 56 -19.91 4.00 22.12
N ALA A 57 -20.42 2.92 21.51
CA ALA A 57 -21.06 1.82 22.24
C ALA A 57 -20.09 1.15 23.24
N TYR A 58 -18.78 1.24 22.98
CA TYR A 58 -17.74 0.67 23.80
C TYR A 58 -17.02 1.69 24.69
N ALA A 59 -17.54 2.92 24.84
CA ALA A 59 -16.88 3.99 25.61
C ALA A 59 -16.56 3.63 27.08
N TRP A 60 -17.19 2.60 27.63
CA TRP A 60 -16.89 2.03 28.94
C TRP A 60 -15.57 1.24 28.99
N CYS A 61 -15.04 0.81 27.84
CA CYS A 61 -13.79 0.07 27.70
C CYS A 61 -12.60 1.04 27.70
N PRO A 62 -11.62 0.91 28.62
CA PRO A 62 -10.41 1.74 28.60
C PRO A 62 -9.64 1.57 27.29
N GLY A 63 -9.07 2.66 26.76
CA GLY A 63 -8.33 2.64 25.49
C GLY A 63 -7.16 1.65 25.46
N LEU A 64 -6.48 1.43 26.59
CA LEU A 64 -5.43 0.43 26.72
C LEU A 64 -5.98 -1.01 26.60
N LEU A 65 -7.17 -1.27 27.14
CA LEU A 65 -7.82 -2.57 27.02
C LEU A 65 -8.27 -2.81 25.58
N SER A 66 -8.80 -1.78 24.91
CA SER A 66 -9.07 -1.81 23.46
C SER A 66 -7.80 -2.12 22.66
N LEU A 67 -6.66 -1.52 23.01
CA LEU A 67 -5.38 -1.81 22.34
C LEU A 67 -4.95 -3.27 22.54
N LEU A 68 -5.04 -3.79 23.76
CA LEU A 68 -4.75 -5.18 24.05
C LEU A 68 -5.69 -6.14 23.31
N ALA A 69 -6.99 -5.82 23.27
CA ALA A 69 -7.97 -6.60 22.51
C ALA A 69 -7.64 -6.59 21.02
N THR A 70 -7.26 -5.43 20.46
CA THR A 70 -6.89 -5.32 19.03
C THR A 70 -5.61 -6.08 18.72
N TYR A 71 -4.62 -6.01 19.61
CA TYR A 71 -3.41 -6.83 19.53
C TYR A 71 -3.74 -8.33 19.53
N VAL A 72 -4.54 -8.81 20.49
CA VAL A 72 -4.89 -10.22 20.61
C VAL A 72 -5.67 -10.69 19.39
N PHE A 73 -6.65 -9.92 18.94
CA PHE A 73 -7.42 -10.25 17.73
C PHE A 73 -6.54 -10.37 16.50
N LEU A 74 -5.69 -9.37 16.23
CA LEU A 74 -4.79 -9.40 15.08
C LEU A 74 -3.73 -10.51 15.21
N LEU A 75 -3.22 -10.76 16.41
CA LEU A 75 -2.30 -11.87 16.68
C LEU A 75 -2.96 -13.20 16.36
N VAL A 76 -4.19 -13.44 16.82
CA VAL A 76 -4.92 -14.69 16.57
C VAL A 76 -5.17 -14.86 15.08
N VAL A 77 -5.74 -13.85 14.41
CA VAL A 77 -6.10 -13.93 12.99
C VAL A 77 -4.86 -14.14 12.11
N THR A 78 -3.76 -13.42 12.40
CA THR A 78 -2.51 -13.60 11.65
C THR A 78 -1.76 -14.87 12.05
N ALA A 79 -1.82 -15.35 13.30
CA ALA A 79 -1.22 -16.63 13.68
C ALA A 79 -1.93 -17.82 13.01
N LEU A 80 -3.26 -17.76 12.85
CA LEU A 80 -4.01 -18.74 12.05
C LEU A 80 -3.55 -18.73 10.58
N GLY A 81 -3.33 -17.54 10.01
CA GLY A 81 -2.72 -17.42 8.67
C GLY A 81 -1.30 -17.97 8.61
N ALA A 82 -0.48 -17.71 9.62
CA ALA A 82 0.89 -18.21 9.72
C ALA A 82 0.92 -19.74 9.82
N ALA A 83 -0.06 -20.34 10.52
CA ALA A 83 -0.27 -21.79 10.57
C ALA A 83 -0.63 -22.36 9.19
N ALA A 84 -1.50 -21.68 8.44
CA ALA A 84 -1.85 -22.07 7.08
C ALA A 84 -0.64 -22.01 6.11
N LEU A 85 0.31 -21.09 6.37
CA LEU A 85 1.60 -21.00 5.66
C LEU A 85 2.64 -22.00 6.15
N ARG A 86 2.33 -22.83 7.17
CA ARG A 86 3.26 -23.75 7.84
C ARG A 86 4.49 -23.02 8.42
N LEU A 87 4.32 -21.77 8.84
CA LEU A 87 5.36 -21.04 9.59
C LEU A 87 5.44 -21.59 11.02
N LYS A 88 6.62 -21.46 11.63
CA LYS A 88 6.80 -21.78 13.03
C LYS A 88 6.06 -20.76 13.89
N ILE A 89 4.92 -21.18 14.45
CA ILE A 89 3.98 -20.30 15.15
C ILE A 89 4.65 -19.51 16.26
N TRP A 90 5.52 -20.13 17.07
CA TRP A 90 6.17 -19.42 18.17
C TRP A 90 7.14 -18.33 17.69
N GLU A 91 7.90 -18.58 16.63
CA GLU A 91 8.78 -17.57 16.03
C GLU A 91 7.95 -16.43 15.40
N PHE A 92 6.84 -16.78 14.75
CA PHE A 92 5.90 -15.80 14.20
C PHE A 92 5.27 -14.94 15.29
N VAL A 93 4.73 -15.53 16.36
CA VAL A 93 4.08 -14.82 17.48
C VAL A 93 5.05 -13.85 18.14
N ARG A 94 6.30 -14.27 18.41
CA ARG A 94 7.33 -13.38 18.97
C ARG A 94 7.66 -12.22 18.03
N GLY A 95 7.87 -12.52 16.75
CA GLY A 95 8.15 -11.49 15.74
C GLY A 95 6.98 -10.52 15.55
N PHE A 96 5.76 -11.03 15.44
CA PHE A 96 4.53 -10.26 15.30
C PHE A 96 4.33 -9.34 16.50
N THR A 97 4.57 -9.83 17.71
CA THR A 97 4.45 -9.04 18.93
C THR A 97 5.38 -7.83 18.90
N VAL A 98 6.66 -8.03 18.56
CA VAL A 98 7.60 -6.91 18.44
C VAL A 98 7.16 -5.94 17.34
N ILE A 99 6.81 -6.45 16.15
CA ILE A 99 6.37 -5.62 15.02
C ILE A 99 5.14 -4.80 15.39
N PHE A 100 4.11 -5.42 15.96
CA PHE A 100 2.87 -4.75 16.35
C PHE A 100 3.16 -3.62 17.34
N TRP A 101 3.85 -3.90 18.43
CA TRP A 101 4.06 -2.91 19.49
C TRP A 101 4.97 -1.77 19.05
N VAL A 102 6.04 -2.06 18.29
CA VAL A 102 6.91 -1.00 17.76
C VAL A 102 6.17 -0.15 16.73
N SER A 103 5.44 -0.77 15.79
CA SER A 103 4.64 -0.03 14.80
C SER A 103 3.54 0.81 15.44
N TYR A 104 2.83 0.26 16.42
CA TYR A 104 1.76 0.97 17.11
C TYR A 104 2.32 2.11 17.98
N PHE A 105 3.46 1.90 18.63
CA PHE A 105 4.18 2.96 19.33
C PHE A 105 4.59 4.10 18.38
N CYS A 106 5.14 3.77 17.21
CA CYS A 106 5.44 4.77 16.19
C CYS A 106 4.18 5.52 15.73
N TRP A 107 3.03 4.85 15.64
CA TRP A 107 1.77 5.51 15.32
C TRP A 107 1.29 6.44 16.43
N VAL A 108 1.38 6.01 17.69
CA VAL A 108 1.13 6.87 18.86
C VAL A 108 2.03 8.11 18.83
N LEU A 109 3.32 7.95 18.60
CA LEU A 109 4.25 9.08 18.48
C LEU A 109 3.88 10.01 17.32
N GLY A 110 3.57 9.46 16.15
CA GLY A 110 3.14 10.25 14.99
C GLY A 110 1.83 11.00 15.22
N SER A 111 0.96 10.48 16.11
CA SER A 111 -0.32 11.12 16.47
C SER A 111 -0.17 12.22 17.53
N TYR A 112 1.05 12.51 17.99
CA TYR A 112 1.28 13.62 18.91
C TYR A 112 0.87 14.95 18.27
N ALA A 113 0.16 15.81 19.00
CA ALA A 113 -0.51 16.98 18.42
C ALA A 113 0.44 17.95 17.69
N TYR A 114 1.66 18.15 18.19
CA TYR A 114 2.65 18.98 17.49
C TYR A 114 3.11 18.38 16.15
N ILE A 115 2.85 17.10 15.90
CA ILE A 115 3.12 16.43 14.63
C ILE A 115 1.83 16.36 13.80
N ALA A 116 0.77 15.79 14.36
CA ALA A 116 -0.44 15.40 13.65
C ALA A 116 -1.52 16.49 13.56
N ALA A 117 -1.61 17.39 14.53
CA ALA A 117 -2.76 18.29 14.60
C ALA A 117 -2.83 19.16 13.35
N THR A 118 -3.99 19.23 12.71
CA THR A 118 -4.23 20.15 11.60
C THR A 118 -4.54 21.57 12.11
N PRO A 119 -4.46 22.63 11.29
CA PRO A 119 -4.78 24.01 11.70
C PRO A 119 -6.13 24.15 12.42
N ASN A 120 -7.11 23.31 12.08
CA ASN A 120 -8.44 23.28 12.71
C ASN A 120 -8.47 22.53 14.05
N GLU A 121 -7.46 21.73 14.35
CA GLU A 121 -7.30 21.01 15.61
C GLU A 121 -6.36 21.74 16.57
N LEU A 122 -5.57 22.71 16.08
CA LEU A 122 -4.73 23.58 16.92
C LEU A 122 -5.53 24.23 18.05
N GLN A 123 -6.70 24.80 17.72
CA GLN A 123 -7.60 25.40 18.73
C GLN A 123 -8.16 24.35 19.70
N LYS A 124 -8.48 23.15 19.23
CA LYS A 124 -9.00 22.07 20.09
C LYS A 124 -7.97 21.59 21.11
N HIS A 125 -6.68 21.64 20.72
CA HIS A 125 -5.57 21.22 21.55
C HIS A 125 -4.87 22.39 22.26
N GLY A 126 -5.28 23.64 22.03
CA GLY A 126 -4.66 24.82 22.66
C GLY A 126 -3.19 25.04 22.30
N ILE A 127 -2.75 24.58 21.12
CA ILE A 127 -1.37 24.76 20.62
C ILE A 127 -1.30 25.80 19.51
N SER A 128 -0.20 26.53 19.42
CA SER A 128 -0.01 27.60 18.44
C SER A 128 0.60 27.14 17.12
N TRP A 129 1.20 25.94 17.09
CA TRP A 129 1.85 25.40 15.90
C TRP A 129 1.85 23.86 15.92
N SER A 130 1.91 23.25 14.73
CA SER A 130 2.16 21.84 14.51
C SER A 130 2.85 21.62 13.15
N LEU A 131 3.39 20.43 12.91
CA LEU A 131 3.90 20.03 11.59
C LEU A 131 2.78 19.74 10.58
N ASN A 132 1.52 19.63 11.04
CA ASN A 132 0.34 19.44 10.21
C ASN A 132 0.47 18.20 9.30
N LEU A 133 0.89 17.07 9.89
CA LEU A 133 1.17 15.82 9.16
C LEU A 133 0.12 14.72 9.36
N THR A 134 -0.99 15.04 10.06
CA THR A 134 -2.04 14.10 10.50
C THR A 134 -1.47 12.87 11.25
N ALA A 135 -2.33 11.93 11.66
CA ALA A 135 -1.90 10.77 12.44
C ALA A 135 -1.04 9.79 11.61
N GLU A 136 -1.17 9.84 10.29
CA GLU A 136 -0.44 9.08 9.28
C GLU A 136 1.07 9.39 9.28
N ALA A 137 1.49 10.50 9.88
CA ALA A 137 2.90 10.75 10.21
C ALA A 137 3.54 9.58 10.96
N GLY A 138 2.75 8.83 11.73
CA GLY A 138 3.14 7.61 12.41
C GLY A 138 3.70 6.54 11.49
N PHE A 139 3.27 6.49 10.22
CA PHE A 139 3.79 5.54 9.25
C PHE A 139 5.22 5.90 8.81
N ILE A 140 5.53 7.20 8.69
CA ILE A 140 6.90 7.68 8.43
C ILE A 140 7.80 7.32 9.61
N VAL A 141 7.33 7.56 10.84
CA VAL A 141 8.06 7.18 12.06
C VAL A 141 8.30 5.68 12.11
N ALA A 142 7.29 4.86 11.76
CA ALA A 142 7.40 3.41 11.69
C ALA A 142 8.46 2.97 10.66
N LEU A 143 8.47 3.55 9.46
CA LEU A 143 9.47 3.30 8.43
C LEU A 143 10.89 3.61 8.91
N LEU A 144 11.10 4.80 9.49
CA LEU A 144 12.40 5.22 10.02
C LEU A 144 12.88 4.29 11.15
N ALA A 145 11.98 3.92 12.07
CA ALA A 145 12.28 2.94 13.12
C ALA A 145 12.67 1.58 12.53
N GLY A 146 11.97 1.13 11.47
CA GLY A 146 12.31 -0.08 10.74
C GLY A 146 13.69 -0.02 10.11
N LEU A 147 14.04 1.09 9.44
CA LEU A 147 15.36 1.29 8.83
C LEU A 147 16.48 1.25 9.87
N ILE A 148 16.23 1.85 11.04
CA ILE A 148 17.15 1.79 12.17
C ILE A 148 17.35 0.33 12.62
N VAL A 149 16.27 -0.42 12.81
CA VAL A 149 16.35 -1.83 13.22
C VAL A 149 17.06 -2.69 12.15
N GLY A 150 16.71 -2.53 10.88
CA GLY A 150 17.26 -3.33 9.78
C GLY A 150 18.75 -3.12 9.52
N ASN A 151 19.25 -1.89 9.74
CA ASN A 151 20.65 -1.53 9.43
C ASN A 151 21.57 -1.50 10.66
N PHE A 152 21.05 -1.17 11.85
CA PHE A 152 21.85 -1.06 13.08
C PHE A 152 21.64 -2.22 14.06
N PHE A 153 20.52 -2.95 13.97
CA PHE A 153 20.20 -4.06 14.87
C PHE A 153 19.91 -5.39 14.13
N PRO A 154 20.85 -5.92 13.34
CA PRO A 154 20.62 -7.09 12.49
C PRO A 154 20.22 -8.35 13.26
N ARG A 155 20.69 -8.51 14.51
CA ARG A 155 20.28 -9.63 15.39
C ARG A 155 18.79 -9.56 15.75
N LEU A 156 18.28 -8.35 16.02
CA LEU A 156 16.86 -8.14 16.28
C LEU A 156 16.04 -8.41 15.02
N ALA A 157 16.46 -7.87 13.88
CA ALA A 157 15.82 -8.12 12.58
C ALA A 157 15.75 -9.63 12.26
N GLN A 158 16.81 -10.38 12.53
CA GLN A 158 16.83 -11.83 12.35
C GLN A 158 15.90 -12.55 13.33
N SER A 159 15.80 -12.11 14.58
CA SER A 159 14.94 -12.72 15.60
C SER A 159 13.43 -12.58 15.32
N ILE A 160 13.04 -11.54 14.57
CA ILE A 160 11.63 -11.27 14.21
C ILE A 160 11.30 -11.66 12.76
N HIS A 161 12.27 -12.23 12.03
CA HIS A 161 12.19 -12.49 10.59
C HIS A 161 10.95 -13.30 10.14
N ALA A 162 10.47 -14.22 10.98
CA ALA A 162 9.29 -15.02 10.71
C ALA A 162 8.03 -14.16 10.46
N ALA A 163 7.95 -12.97 11.06
CA ALA A 163 6.81 -12.06 10.95
C ALA A 163 7.09 -10.82 10.09
N ILE A 164 8.29 -10.67 9.52
CA ILE A 164 8.61 -9.60 8.56
C ILE A 164 7.94 -9.95 7.23
N ARG A 165 6.69 -9.49 7.05
CA ARG A 165 5.81 -9.80 5.92
C ARG A 165 5.06 -8.55 5.43
N PRO A 166 5.78 -7.52 4.94
CA PRO A 166 5.17 -6.24 4.56
C PRO A 166 4.06 -6.40 3.53
N GLU A 167 4.27 -7.26 2.53
CA GLU A 167 3.29 -7.55 1.47
C GLU A 167 1.99 -8.16 2.01
N TRP A 168 2.08 -9.06 3.00
CA TRP A 168 0.89 -9.65 3.60
C TRP A 168 0.06 -8.60 4.35
N TYR A 169 0.72 -7.74 5.13
CA TYR A 169 0.05 -6.68 5.88
C TYR A 169 -0.59 -5.66 4.95
N ILE A 170 0.15 -5.11 3.98
CA ILE A 170 -0.42 -4.07 3.09
C ILE A 170 -1.58 -4.61 2.28
N LYS A 171 -1.47 -5.82 1.72
CA LYS A 171 -2.53 -6.40 0.89
C LYS A 171 -3.80 -6.64 1.69
N THR A 172 -3.66 -7.04 2.95
CA THR A 172 -4.80 -7.15 3.87
C THR A 172 -5.46 -5.79 4.08
N GLY A 173 -4.66 -4.75 4.33
CA GLY A 173 -5.14 -3.37 4.44
C GLY A 173 -5.80 -2.84 3.16
N ILE A 174 -5.27 -3.16 1.97
CA ILE A 174 -5.86 -2.74 0.68
C ILE A 174 -7.23 -3.40 0.48
N VAL A 175 -7.38 -4.68 0.79
CA VAL A 175 -8.70 -5.36 0.70
C VAL A 175 -9.72 -4.65 1.58
N ILE A 176 -9.34 -4.24 2.79
CA ILE A 176 -10.19 -3.45 3.69
C ILE A 176 -10.48 -2.06 3.11
N LEU A 177 -9.45 -1.40 2.57
CA LEU A 177 -9.54 -0.06 1.97
C LEU A 177 -10.57 0.01 0.83
N GLY A 178 -10.74 -1.07 0.07
CA GLY A 178 -11.77 -1.15 -0.98
C GLY A 178 -13.16 -0.81 -0.46
N GLY A 179 -13.53 -1.26 0.74
CA GLY A 179 -14.81 -0.92 1.36
C GLY A 179 -14.93 0.57 1.71
N ALA A 180 -13.91 1.16 2.32
CA ALA A 180 -13.88 2.58 2.66
C ALA A 180 -13.95 3.48 1.40
N LEU A 181 -13.22 3.12 0.34
CA LEU A 181 -13.31 3.81 -0.94
C LEU A 181 -14.66 3.57 -1.63
N GLY A 182 -15.29 2.42 -1.42
CA GLY A 182 -16.66 2.16 -1.89
C GLY A 182 -17.66 3.14 -1.28
N VAL A 183 -17.54 3.44 0.02
CA VAL A 183 -18.36 4.46 0.70
C VAL A 183 -18.10 5.84 0.12
N ALA A 184 -16.82 6.23 -0.01
CA ALA A 184 -16.46 7.53 -0.58
C ALA A 184 -16.95 7.68 -2.04
N ALA A 185 -16.86 6.61 -2.84
CA ALA A 185 -17.34 6.58 -4.21
C ALA A 185 -18.88 6.64 -4.31
N ALA A 186 -19.60 5.99 -3.39
CA ALA A 186 -21.04 6.08 -3.29
C ALA A 186 -21.50 7.51 -2.96
N GLU A 187 -20.77 8.22 -2.10
CA GLU A 187 -21.06 9.63 -1.82
C GLU A 187 -20.82 10.52 -3.04
N GLN A 188 -19.85 10.19 -3.91
CA GLN A 188 -19.40 11.05 -5.02
C GLN A 188 -19.14 10.31 -6.33
N LEU A 189 -20.22 9.82 -6.93
CA LEU A 189 -20.23 9.05 -8.18
C LEU A 189 -19.52 9.73 -9.36
N GLY A 190 -19.59 11.06 -9.49
CA GLY A 190 -18.95 11.81 -10.57
C GLY A 190 -17.41 11.76 -10.51
N LEU A 191 -16.86 11.99 -9.31
CA LEU A 191 -15.42 11.89 -9.04
C LEU A 191 -14.94 10.45 -9.09
N ALA A 192 -15.73 9.49 -8.59
CA ALA A 192 -15.39 8.07 -8.65
C ALA A 192 -15.27 7.55 -10.10
N LYS A 193 -16.22 7.90 -10.97
CA LYS A 193 -16.14 7.56 -12.42
C LYS A 193 -14.91 8.17 -13.06
N ALA A 194 -14.61 9.43 -12.73
CA ALA A 194 -13.43 10.13 -13.23
C ALA A 194 -12.14 9.40 -12.81
N VAL A 195 -11.99 9.06 -11.52
CA VAL A 195 -10.80 8.37 -10.97
C VAL A 195 -10.65 6.96 -11.56
N MET A 196 -11.73 6.18 -11.66
CA MET A 196 -11.68 4.81 -12.22
C MET A 196 -11.32 4.79 -13.70
N PHE A 197 -11.94 5.64 -14.52
CA PHE A 197 -11.62 5.72 -15.95
C PHE A 197 -10.15 6.10 -16.17
N ARG A 198 -9.64 7.05 -15.37
CA ARG A 198 -8.25 7.49 -15.44
C ARG A 198 -7.26 6.44 -14.91
N GLY A 199 -7.68 5.66 -13.90
CA GLY A 199 -6.94 4.47 -13.46
C GLY A 199 -6.78 3.43 -14.56
N LEU A 200 -7.77 3.28 -15.45
CA LEU A 200 -7.65 2.44 -16.64
C LEU A 200 -6.61 2.99 -17.63
N CYS A 201 -6.54 4.31 -17.82
CA CYS A 201 -5.53 4.95 -18.68
C CYS A 201 -4.10 4.76 -18.14
N ALA A 202 -3.92 4.71 -16.81
CA ALA A 202 -2.63 4.42 -16.17
C ALA A 202 -2.05 3.05 -16.58
N ILE A 203 -2.90 2.08 -16.93
CA ILE A 203 -2.47 0.77 -17.45
C ILE A 203 -1.73 0.94 -18.78
N VAL A 204 -2.29 1.74 -19.69
CA VAL A 204 -1.70 1.99 -21.02
C VAL A 204 -0.33 2.65 -20.85
N GLU A 205 -0.21 3.62 -19.95
CA GLU A 205 1.04 4.30 -19.66
C GLU A 205 2.10 3.36 -19.06
N ALA A 206 1.78 2.67 -17.96
CA ALA A 206 2.74 1.84 -17.22
C ALA A 206 3.33 0.73 -18.09
N TYR A 207 2.52 0.11 -18.95
CA TYR A 207 2.93 -1.04 -19.75
C TYR A 207 3.41 -0.68 -21.16
N LEU A 208 2.81 0.31 -21.84
CA LEU A 208 3.21 0.65 -23.20
C LEU A 208 4.33 1.70 -23.26
N ILE A 209 4.44 2.56 -22.24
CA ILE A 209 5.44 3.62 -22.22
C ILE A 209 6.59 3.24 -21.29
N TYR A 210 6.34 3.10 -19.98
CA TYR A 210 7.43 2.90 -19.03
C TYR A 210 8.17 1.59 -19.32
N TRP A 211 7.45 0.47 -19.44
CA TRP A 211 8.09 -0.82 -19.66
C TRP A 211 8.96 -0.83 -20.92
N ALA A 212 8.43 -0.32 -22.03
CA ALA A 212 9.14 -0.25 -23.30
C ALA A 212 10.41 0.61 -23.21
N LEU A 213 10.32 1.79 -22.58
CA LEU A 213 11.46 2.68 -22.38
C LEU A 213 12.51 2.09 -21.45
N VAL A 214 12.11 1.54 -20.30
CA VAL A 214 13.05 0.91 -19.36
C VAL A 214 13.74 -0.28 -20.02
N TYR A 215 12.98 -1.13 -20.72
CA TYR A 215 13.53 -2.27 -21.44
C TYR A 215 14.51 -1.81 -22.54
N PHE A 216 14.14 -0.78 -23.31
CA PHE A 216 15.00 -0.19 -24.32
C PHE A 216 16.30 0.35 -23.71
N VAL A 217 16.23 1.12 -22.61
CA VAL A 217 17.41 1.69 -21.95
C VAL A 217 18.32 0.59 -21.41
N ALA A 218 17.74 -0.39 -20.72
CA ALA A 218 18.46 -1.54 -20.17
C ALA A 218 19.19 -2.33 -21.28
N ARG A 219 18.54 -2.53 -22.43
CA ARG A 219 19.09 -3.31 -23.56
C ARG A 219 20.09 -2.52 -24.39
N LYS A 220 19.77 -1.28 -24.76
CA LYS A 220 20.53 -0.50 -25.74
C LYS A 220 21.73 0.19 -25.11
N PHE A 221 21.54 0.88 -24.00
CA PHE A 221 22.60 1.68 -23.37
C PHE A 221 23.40 0.85 -22.36
N PHE A 222 22.70 0.07 -21.54
CA PHE A 222 23.34 -0.72 -20.48
C PHE A 222 23.68 -2.16 -20.88
N LYS A 223 23.29 -2.58 -22.10
CA LYS A 223 23.64 -3.88 -22.69
C LYS A 223 23.26 -5.08 -21.82
N PHE A 224 22.21 -4.97 -20.99
CA PHE A 224 21.74 -6.09 -20.19
C PHE A 224 21.19 -7.21 -21.09
N PRO A 225 21.41 -8.49 -20.73
CA PRO A 225 20.76 -9.60 -21.40
C PRO A 225 19.24 -9.53 -21.18
N ARG A 226 18.47 -10.21 -22.04
CA ARG A 226 17.00 -10.16 -21.99
C ARG A 226 16.47 -10.69 -20.65
N GLU A 227 17.16 -11.70 -20.10
CA GLU A 227 16.93 -12.28 -18.79
C GLU A 227 16.90 -11.23 -17.66
N TRP A 228 17.78 -10.22 -17.72
CA TRP A 228 17.85 -9.16 -16.71
C TRP A 228 17.00 -7.93 -17.07
N ALA A 229 16.97 -7.56 -18.35
CA ALA A 229 16.27 -6.37 -18.81
C ALA A 229 14.75 -6.48 -18.65
N ALA A 230 14.15 -7.65 -18.91
CA ALA A 230 12.69 -7.81 -18.82
C ALA A 230 12.17 -7.75 -17.37
N PRO A 231 12.74 -8.48 -16.39
CA PRO A 231 12.33 -8.35 -14.99
C PRO A 231 12.62 -6.95 -14.42
N LEU A 232 13.73 -6.33 -14.81
CA LEU A 232 14.08 -4.95 -14.41
C LEU A 232 13.05 -3.94 -14.95
N ALA A 233 12.68 -4.04 -16.23
CA ALA A 233 11.65 -3.21 -16.84
C ALA A 233 10.29 -3.41 -16.17
N SER A 234 9.91 -4.66 -15.89
CA SER A 234 8.66 -4.94 -15.19
C SER A 234 8.66 -4.39 -13.77
N GLY A 235 9.77 -4.52 -13.04
CA GLY A 235 9.91 -3.97 -11.69
C GLY A 235 9.80 -2.45 -11.65
N ILE A 236 10.59 -1.74 -12.47
CA ILE A 236 10.60 -0.27 -12.49
C ILE A 236 9.28 0.30 -13.00
N SER A 237 8.57 -0.39 -13.89
CA SER A 237 7.45 0.22 -14.62
C SER A 237 6.08 -0.06 -14.01
N ILE A 238 5.90 -1.18 -13.32
CA ILE A 238 4.57 -1.70 -12.94
C ILE A 238 4.39 -1.56 -11.42
N CYS A 239 4.43 -2.67 -10.69
CA CYS A 239 4.21 -2.77 -9.25
C CYS A 239 5.44 -3.25 -8.48
N GLY A 240 6.61 -3.18 -9.12
CA GLY A 240 7.85 -3.49 -8.43
C GLY A 240 8.09 -4.99 -8.29
N VAL A 241 8.05 -5.47 -7.05
CA VAL A 241 8.46 -6.82 -6.66
C VAL A 241 7.63 -7.89 -7.37
N SER A 242 6.30 -7.78 -7.31
CA SER A 242 5.38 -8.74 -7.94
C SER A 242 5.63 -8.84 -9.45
N ALA A 243 5.82 -7.69 -10.11
CA ALA A 243 6.08 -7.61 -11.55
C ALA A 243 7.43 -8.21 -11.96
N ALA A 244 8.49 -7.94 -11.18
CA ALA A 244 9.81 -8.51 -11.41
C ALA A 244 9.79 -10.04 -11.27
N ILE A 245 9.16 -10.56 -10.21
CA ILE A 245 9.03 -12.00 -9.97
C ILE A 245 8.17 -12.67 -11.04
N ALA A 246 7.01 -12.10 -11.38
CA ALA A 246 6.12 -12.65 -12.40
C ALA A 246 6.80 -12.69 -13.77
N THR A 247 7.51 -11.62 -14.14
CA THR A 247 8.24 -11.56 -15.40
C THR A 247 9.43 -12.51 -15.41
N GLY A 248 10.22 -12.55 -14.33
CA GLY A 248 11.32 -13.50 -14.19
C GLY A 248 10.87 -14.95 -14.35
N ALA A 249 9.73 -15.31 -13.77
CA ALA A 249 9.14 -16.63 -13.96
C ALA A 249 8.61 -16.86 -15.38
N ALA A 250 7.96 -15.87 -15.99
CA ALA A 250 7.40 -15.96 -17.34
C ALA A 250 8.48 -16.24 -18.40
N ILE A 251 9.67 -15.66 -18.22
CA ILE A 251 10.80 -15.82 -19.13
C ILE A 251 11.79 -16.89 -18.69
N LYS A 252 11.47 -17.67 -17.64
CA LYS A 252 12.33 -18.71 -17.05
C LYS A 252 13.73 -18.18 -16.64
N ALA A 253 13.80 -16.95 -16.13
CA ALA A 253 15.04 -16.35 -15.62
C ALA A 253 15.56 -17.10 -14.37
N ARG A 254 16.86 -17.04 -14.14
CA ARG A 254 17.46 -17.56 -12.91
C ARG A 254 16.84 -16.86 -11.69
N PRO A 255 16.50 -17.57 -10.60
CA PRO A 255 15.83 -16.99 -9.43
C PRO A 255 16.51 -15.76 -8.84
N VAL A 256 17.84 -15.70 -8.92
CA VAL A 256 18.62 -14.53 -8.47
C VAL A 256 18.19 -13.24 -9.16
N VAL A 257 17.82 -13.27 -10.44
CA VAL A 257 17.50 -12.06 -11.22
C VAL A 257 16.29 -11.30 -10.64
N PRO A 258 15.08 -11.91 -10.55
CA PRO A 258 13.93 -11.22 -9.99
C PRO A 258 14.10 -10.90 -8.50
N ILE A 259 14.87 -11.70 -7.74
CA ILE A 259 15.16 -11.40 -6.32
C ILE A 259 15.96 -10.09 -6.22
N MET A 260 17.03 -9.96 -7.00
CA MET A 260 17.89 -8.77 -7.00
C MET A 260 17.14 -7.52 -7.46
N VAL A 261 16.33 -7.63 -8.52
CA VAL A 261 15.47 -6.51 -8.96
C VAL A 261 14.48 -6.13 -7.86
N SER A 262 13.86 -7.11 -7.20
CA SER A 262 12.91 -6.86 -6.11
C SER A 262 13.56 -6.16 -4.91
N SER A 263 14.76 -6.57 -4.50
CA SER A 263 15.51 -5.89 -3.44
C SER A 263 15.80 -4.43 -3.77
N LEU A 264 16.17 -4.15 -5.02
CA LEU A 264 16.45 -2.80 -5.50
C LEU A 264 15.20 -1.91 -5.50
N VAL A 265 14.10 -2.47 -6.01
CA VAL A 265 12.78 -1.81 -6.03
C VAL A 265 12.37 -1.36 -4.63
N VAL A 266 12.46 -2.24 -3.62
CA VAL A 266 12.04 -1.93 -2.25
C VAL A 266 12.83 -0.75 -1.68
N ILE A 267 14.11 -0.65 -2.00
CA ILE A 267 14.95 0.46 -1.53
C ILE A 267 14.59 1.78 -2.20
N PHE A 268 14.44 1.80 -3.52
CA PHE A 268 14.02 3.02 -4.19
C PHE A 268 12.61 3.41 -3.81
N ALA A 269 11.73 2.45 -3.54
CA ALA A 269 10.39 2.72 -3.02
C ALA A 269 10.42 3.45 -1.67
N VAL A 270 11.38 3.14 -0.79
CA VAL A 270 11.61 3.90 0.44
C VAL A 270 12.06 5.34 0.13
N VAL A 271 12.96 5.53 -0.82
CA VAL A 271 13.40 6.88 -1.24
C VAL A 271 12.25 7.68 -1.84
N GLU A 272 11.50 7.07 -2.75
CA GLU A 272 10.31 7.66 -3.40
C GLU A 272 9.27 8.08 -2.36
N LEU A 273 8.98 7.20 -1.38
CA LEU A 273 8.05 7.46 -0.28
C LEU A 273 8.52 8.64 0.59
N LEU A 274 9.83 8.76 0.85
CA LEU A 274 10.37 9.84 1.68
C LEU A 274 10.51 11.18 0.94
N VAL A 275 10.55 11.18 -0.39
CA VAL A 275 10.84 12.40 -1.19
C VAL A 275 9.61 12.90 -1.94
N LEU A 276 8.90 12.02 -2.66
CA LEU A 276 7.85 12.41 -3.60
C LEU A 276 6.62 13.06 -2.92
N PRO A 277 6.13 12.61 -1.75
CA PRO A 277 5.03 13.29 -1.08
C PRO A 277 5.32 14.75 -0.72
N PHE A 278 6.55 15.03 -0.27
CA PHE A 278 6.96 16.40 0.06
C PHE A 278 7.11 17.25 -1.19
N ALA A 279 7.64 16.69 -2.28
CA ALA A 279 7.66 17.36 -3.58
C ALA A 279 6.23 17.65 -4.07
N ALA A 280 5.32 16.69 -3.96
CA ALA A 280 3.91 16.85 -4.33
C ALA A 280 3.22 17.94 -3.48
N GLN A 281 3.45 17.98 -2.17
CA GLN A 281 2.96 19.05 -1.32
C GLN A 281 3.56 20.41 -1.69
N HIS A 282 4.83 20.46 -2.13
CA HIS A 282 5.43 21.73 -2.52
C HIS A 282 4.85 22.25 -3.85
N PHE A 283 4.83 21.42 -4.88
CA PHE A 283 4.53 21.82 -6.26
C PHE A 283 3.07 21.58 -6.70
N LEU A 284 2.36 20.65 -6.07
CA LEU A 284 1.05 20.14 -6.54
C LEU A 284 -0.07 20.27 -5.50
N TYR A 285 0.12 21.01 -4.41
CA TYR A 285 -0.93 21.17 -3.39
C TYR A 285 -2.23 21.79 -3.93
N GLN A 286 -2.15 22.56 -5.02
CA GLN A 286 -3.30 23.13 -5.74
C GLN A 286 -4.01 22.12 -6.65
N GLU A 287 -3.36 20.99 -6.93
CA GLU A 287 -3.82 19.91 -7.82
C GLU A 287 -3.80 18.55 -7.08
N PRO A 288 -4.62 18.36 -6.04
CA PRO A 288 -4.42 17.25 -5.11
C PRO A 288 -4.64 15.87 -5.75
N MET A 289 -5.57 15.76 -6.71
CA MET A 289 -5.81 14.48 -7.40
C MET A 289 -4.68 14.13 -8.37
N VAL A 290 -4.01 15.13 -8.96
CA VAL A 290 -2.78 14.93 -9.74
C VAL A 290 -1.68 14.38 -8.84
N ALA A 291 -1.51 14.95 -7.65
CA ALA A 291 -0.54 14.47 -6.67
C ALA A 291 -0.79 13.01 -6.26
N GLY A 292 -2.05 12.65 -5.96
CA GLY A 292 -2.42 11.28 -5.61
C GLY A 292 -2.18 10.28 -6.75
N ALA A 293 -2.64 10.61 -7.96
CA ALA A 293 -2.39 9.78 -9.13
C ALA A 293 -0.90 9.61 -9.43
N TRP A 294 -0.11 10.68 -9.24
CA TRP A 294 1.33 10.68 -9.44
C TRP A 294 2.02 9.72 -8.47
N MET A 295 1.60 9.66 -7.20
CA MET A 295 2.14 8.67 -6.25
C MET A 295 1.83 7.24 -6.70
N GLY A 296 0.61 6.98 -7.19
CA GLY A 296 0.22 5.67 -7.74
C GLY A 296 1.04 5.24 -8.96
N LEU A 297 1.37 6.20 -9.85
CA LEU A 297 2.16 5.96 -11.07
C LEU A 297 3.66 5.86 -10.81
N ALA A 298 4.22 6.77 -10.02
CA ALA A 298 5.66 6.95 -9.88
C ALA A 298 6.28 6.03 -8.81
N VAL A 299 5.59 5.74 -7.71
CA VAL A 299 6.15 4.98 -6.59
C VAL A 299 6.03 3.47 -6.85
N LYS A 300 7.12 2.70 -6.67
CA LYS A 300 7.27 1.35 -7.26
C LYS A 300 7.16 0.18 -6.30
N THR A 301 6.21 0.21 -5.37
CA THR A 301 5.63 -1.00 -4.76
C THR A 301 4.19 -0.71 -4.35
N ASP A 302 3.37 -1.73 -4.16
CA ASP A 302 1.97 -1.56 -3.71
C ASP A 302 1.96 -0.88 -2.33
N GLY A 303 2.80 -1.41 -1.42
CA GLY A 303 3.09 -0.84 -0.11
C GLY A 303 3.47 0.63 -0.17
N ALA A 304 4.56 0.96 -0.86
CA ALA A 304 5.08 2.31 -0.85
C ALA A 304 4.22 3.32 -1.63
N ALA A 305 3.49 2.90 -2.67
CA ALA A 305 2.64 3.82 -3.43
C ALA A 305 1.39 4.22 -2.66
N VAL A 306 0.72 3.24 -2.03
CA VAL A 306 -0.42 3.53 -1.15
C VAL A 306 0.04 4.35 0.05
N ALA A 307 1.20 4.00 0.62
CA ALA A 307 1.85 4.74 1.68
C ALA A 307 2.13 6.20 1.32
N SER A 308 2.78 6.40 0.18
CA SER A 308 3.11 7.70 -0.37
C SER A 308 1.84 8.51 -0.66
N GLY A 309 0.78 7.86 -1.16
CA GLY A 309 -0.54 8.46 -1.31
C GLY A 309 -1.14 8.92 0.02
N ALA A 310 -1.03 8.12 1.09
CA ALA A 310 -1.51 8.49 2.43
C ALA A 310 -0.74 9.69 3.01
N ILE A 311 0.59 9.69 2.88
CA ILE A 311 1.45 10.80 3.32
C ILE A 311 1.12 12.07 2.50
N THR A 312 0.94 11.92 1.19
CA THR A 312 0.60 13.03 0.27
C THR A 312 -0.79 13.60 0.59
N ASP A 313 -1.77 12.74 0.89
CA ASP A 313 -3.12 13.15 1.31
C ASP A 313 -3.03 14.06 2.54
N SER A 314 -2.34 13.56 3.56
CA SER A 314 -2.07 14.26 4.81
C SER A 314 -1.41 15.62 4.59
N LEU A 315 -0.27 15.64 3.89
CA LEU A 315 0.54 16.81 3.59
C LEU A 315 -0.18 17.87 2.75
N ILE A 316 -0.96 17.45 1.74
CA ILE A 316 -1.68 18.39 0.86
C ILE A 316 -2.93 18.92 1.54
N CYS A 317 -3.74 18.08 2.21
CA CYS A 317 -4.89 18.55 2.97
C CYS A 317 -4.49 19.57 4.03
N ALA A 318 -3.39 19.29 4.71
CA ALA A 318 -2.72 20.19 5.65
C ALA A 318 -2.37 21.55 5.03
N LYS A 319 -1.64 21.54 3.90
CA LYS A 319 -1.20 22.78 3.24
C LYS A 319 -2.34 23.56 2.60
N ALA A 320 -3.30 22.88 1.97
CA ALA A 320 -4.48 23.52 1.37
C ALA A 320 -5.28 24.27 2.44
N LEU A 321 -5.44 23.68 3.62
CA LEU A 321 -6.08 24.36 4.74
C LEU A 321 -5.27 25.58 5.22
N ALA A 322 -3.95 25.42 5.38
CA ALA A 322 -3.09 26.49 5.90
C ALA A 322 -2.90 27.67 4.92
N ALA A 323 -2.80 27.39 3.61
CA ALA A 323 -2.50 28.39 2.58
C ALA A 323 -3.75 28.93 1.88
N GLU A 324 -4.80 28.13 1.72
CA GLU A 324 -6.00 28.47 0.94
C GLU A 324 -7.28 28.51 1.78
N GLY A 325 -7.24 28.05 3.04
CA GLY A 325 -8.43 27.90 3.89
C GLY A 325 -9.36 26.78 3.44
N VAL A 326 -8.96 25.95 2.47
CA VAL A 326 -9.80 24.89 1.90
C VAL A 326 -9.63 23.60 2.69
N ARG A 327 -10.75 23.01 3.10
CA ARG A 327 -10.77 21.76 3.86
C ARG A 327 -11.21 20.59 3.00
N TYR A 328 -10.29 19.91 2.36
CA TYR A 328 -10.58 18.69 1.62
C TYR A 328 -11.00 17.53 2.53
N LYS A 329 -11.87 16.65 2.04
CA LYS A 329 -12.19 15.35 2.67
C LYS A 329 -10.94 14.46 2.61
N PRO A 330 -10.58 13.78 3.72
CA PRO A 330 -9.42 12.89 3.76
C PRO A 330 -9.62 11.65 2.88
N ASP A 331 -8.53 10.92 2.65
CA ASP A 331 -8.45 9.64 1.93
C ASP A 331 -8.70 9.69 0.42
N TRP A 332 -9.06 10.85 -0.16
CA TRP A 332 -9.31 10.97 -1.60
C TRP A 332 -8.02 10.93 -2.44
N ILE A 333 -6.95 11.56 -1.94
CA ILE A 333 -5.66 11.61 -2.63
C ILE A 333 -4.97 10.24 -2.48
N MET A 334 -5.04 9.63 -1.29
CA MET A 334 -4.63 8.24 -1.07
C MET A 334 -5.46 7.27 -1.93
N GLY A 335 -6.77 7.51 -2.03
CA GLY A 335 -7.69 6.72 -2.84
C GLY A 335 -7.35 6.75 -4.32
N ALA A 336 -6.97 7.93 -4.84
CA ALA A 336 -6.46 8.06 -6.21
C ALA A 336 -5.18 7.24 -6.41
N ALA A 337 -4.20 7.38 -5.51
CA ALA A 337 -2.94 6.62 -5.56
C ALA A 337 -3.18 5.11 -5.55
N THR A 338 -4.02 4.65 -4.62
CA THR A 338 -4.39 3.23 -4.45
C THR A 338 -5.12 2.72 -5.68
N THR A 339 -6.11 3.46 -6.18
CA THR A 339 -6.92 3.05 -7.34
C THR A 339 -6.03 2.91 -8.55
N VAL A 340 -5.25 3.93 -8.88
CA VAL A 340 -4.29 3.90 -9.98
C VAL A 340 -3.35 2.70 -9.86
N LYS A 341 -2.83 2.41 -8.66
CA LYS A 341 -1.96 1.27 -8.42
C LYS A 341 -2.67 -0.08 -8.63
N VAL A 342 -3.84 -0.26 -8.03
CA VAL A 342 -4.64 -1.49 -8.18
C VAL A 342 -4.98 -1.76 -9.66
N PHE A 343 -5.28 -0.72 -10.44
CA PHE A 343 -5.50 -0.89 -11.88
C PHE A 343 -4.24 -1.38 -12.62
N ILE A 344 -3.06 -0.86 -12.27
CA ILE A 344 -1.78 -1.37 -12.79
C ILE A 344 -1.59 -2.86 -12.43
N ASP A 345 -1.98 -3.26 -11.22
CA ASP A 345 -1.88 -4.65 -10.75
C ASP A 345 -2.82 -5.62 -11.45
N ILE A 346 -4.01 -5.17 -11.88
CA ILE A 346 -4.93 -6.02 -12.68
C ILE A 346 -4.22 -6.56 -13.93
N PHE A 347 -3.34 -5.76 -14.53
CA PHE A 347 -2.75 -6.07 -15.82
C PHE A 347 -1.49 -6.95 -15.75
N ILE A 348 -0.94 -7.21 -14.55
CA ILE A 348 0.30 -8.00 -14.41
C ILE A 348 0.13 -9.44 -14.89
N GLY A 349 -1.02 -10.05 -14.64
CA GLY A 349 -1.32 -11.41 -15.09
C GLY A 349 -1.37 -11.50 -16.60
N VAL A 350 -2.00 -10.51 -17.25
CA VAL A 350 -2.07 -10.39 -18.70
C VAL A 350 -0.67 -10.18 -19.28
N TRP A 351 0.12 -9.27 -18.69
CA TRP A 351 1.47 -8.98 -19.16
C TRP A 351 2.43 -10.16 -19.02
N ALA A 352 2.39 -10.86 -17.88
CA ALA A 352 3.18 -12.07 -17.67
C ALA A 352 2.85 -13.16 -18.70
N PHE A 353 1.58 -13.30 -19.08
CA PHE A 353 1.16 -14.21 -20.15
C PHE A 353 1.72 -13.80 -21.51
N VAL A 354 1.56 -12.53 -21.89
CA VAL A 354 2.08 -11.99 -23.15
C VAL A 354 3.59 -12.23 -23.25
N LEU A 355 4.34 -11.92 -22.19
CA LEU A 355 5.78 -12.16 -22.16
C LEU A 355 6.13 -13.64 -22.26
N ALA A 356 5.41 -14.53 -21.55
CA ALA A 356 5.63 -15.97 -21.65
C ALA A 356 5.40 -16.50 -23.08
N VAL A 357 4.32 -16.07 -23.73
CA VAL A 357 4.02 -16.45 -25.13
C VAL A 357 5.13 -15.96 -26.06
N ILE A 358 5.54 -14.69 -25.96
CA ILE A 358 6.61 -14.12 -26.77
C ILE A 358 7.93 -14.88 -26.54
N TRP A 359 8.25 -15.22 -25.28
CA TRP A 359 9.50 -15.91 -24.96
C TRP A 359 9.53 -17.33 -25.51
N CYS A 360 8.47 -18.12 -25.29
CA CYS A 360 8.40 -19.50 -25.78
C CYS A 360 8.34 -19.58 -27.31
N THR A 361 7.64 -18.66 -27.97
CA THR A 361 7.40 -18.75 -29.43
C THR A 361 8.44 -18.02 -30.28
N LYS A 362 8.97 -16.88 -29.82
CA LYS A 362 9.84 -16.00 -30.64
C LYS A 362 11.29 -15.93 -30.15
N ILE A 363 11.56 -16.19 -28.87
CA ILE A 363 12.92 -16.08 -28.31
C ILE A 363 13.57 -17.45 -28.14
N GLU A 364 12.89 -18.39 -27.49
CA GLU A 364 13.39 -19.75 -27.25
C GLU A 364 12.90 -20.79 -28.25
N GLY A 365 11.98 -20.42 -29.15
CA GLY A 365 11.63 -21.18 -30.36
C GLY A 365 11.50 -22.68 -30.17
N LYS A 366 10.79 -23.14 -29.13
CA LYS A 366 10.50 -24.58 -28.94
C LYS A 366 9.15 -24.89 -29.57
N PRO A 367 9.08 -25.63 -30.69
CA PRO A 367 7.81 -25.97 -31.32
C PRO A 367 6.96 -26.83 -30.38
N GLY A 368 5.70 -26.43 -30.14
CA GLY A 368 4.70 -27.23 -29.41
C GLY A 368 4.53 -26.93 -27.92
N GLU A 369 5.31 -26.03 -27.31
CA GLU A 369 5.13 -25.66 -25.90
C GLU A 369 3.96 -24.66 -25.76
N LYS A 370 2.78 -25.12 -25.30
CA LYS A 370 1.64 -24.25 -24.99
C LYS A 370 1.80 -23.67 -23.58
N VAL A 371 1.72 -22.35 -23.42
CA VAL A 371 1.69 -21.71 -22.09
C VAL A 371 0.30 -21.95 -21.48
N PRO A 372 0.19 -22.68 -20.35
CA PRO A 372 -1.12 -22.97 -19.77
C PRO A 372 -1.72 -21.69 -19.15
N VAL A 373 -3.00 -21.43 -19.42
CA VAL A 373 -3.76 -20.30 -18.86
C VAL A 373 -3.77 -20.31 -17.32
N ARG A 374 -3.61 -21.48 -16.70
CA ARG A 374 -3.44 -21.64 -15.26
C ARG A 374 -2.29 -20.80 -14.70
N HIS A 375 -1.21 -20.59 -15.45
CA HIS A 375 -0.11 -19.72 -15.02
C HIS A 375 -0.54 -18.26 -14.87
N ILE A 376 -1.50 -17.79 -15.67
CA ILE A 376 -2.06 -16.44 -15.52
C ILE A 376 -2.74 -16.32 -14.16
N TRP A 377 -3.57 -17.31 -13.82
CA TRP A 377 -4.25 -17.34 -12.55
C TRP A 377 -3.28 -17.44 -11.38
N GLU A 378 -2.23 -18.26 -11.46
CA GLU A 378 -1.26 -18.37 -10.37
C GLU A 378 -0.44 -17.08 -10.15
N ARG A 379 -0.33 -16.21 -11.16
CA ARG A 379 0.43 -14.94 -11.09
C ARG A 379 -0.42 -13.71 -10.82
N PHE A 380 -1.72 -13.77 -11.11
CA PHE A 380 -2.64 -12.66 -10.88
C PHE A 380 -2.73 -12.32 -9.37
N PRO A 381 -2.53 -11.06 -8.95
CA PRO A 381 -2.57 -10.67 -7.54
C PRO A 381 -3.98 -10.82 -6.97
N LYS A 382 -4.13 -11.67 -5.97
CA LYS A 382 -5.42 -12.05 -5.39
C LYS A 382 -6.02 -10.94 -4.54
N PHE A 383 -5.20 -10.14 -3.87
CA PHE A 383 -5.68 -8.98 -3.11
C PHE A 383 -6.52 -8.01 -3.96
N VAL A 384 -6.25 -7.90 -5.27
CA VAL A 384 -7.05 -7.10 -6.21
C VAL A 384 -8.50 -7.59 -6.27
N ILE A 385 -8.73 -8.91 -6.25
CA ILE A 385 -10.08 -9.48 -6.19
C ILE A 385 -10.74 -9.07 -4.87
N GLY A 386 -10.01 -9.20 -3.75
CA GLY A 386 -10.53 -8.79 -2.44
C GLY A 386 -10.93 -7.32 -2.41
N TYR A 387 -10.07 -6.42 -2.91
CA TYR A 387 -10.36 -4.98 -3.06
C TYR A 387 -11.61 -4.74 -3.90
N MET A 388 -11.72 -5.39 -5.07
CA MET A 388 -12.88 -5.23 -5.95
C MET A 388 -14.16 -5.75 -5.30
N VAL A 389 -14.08 -6.86 -4.56
CA VAL A 389 -15.22 -7.43 -3.84
C VAL A 389 -15.70 -6.46 -2.77
N THR A 390 -14.82 -5.94 -1.90
CA THR A 390 -15.24 -5.01 -0.84
C THR A 390 -15.76 -3.69 -1.40
N PHE A 391 -15.08 -3.14 -2.42
CA PHE A 391 -15.49 -1.92 -3.11
C PHE A 391 -16.87 -2.05 -3.77
N LEU A 392 -17.06 -3.09 -4.60
CA LEU A 392 -18.32 -3.31 -5.29
C LEU A 392 -19.44 -3.70 -4.33
N ALA A 393 -19.16 -4.47 -3.28
CA ALA A 393 -20.16 -4.82 -2.27
C ALA A 393 -20.74 -3.56 -1.60
N VAL A 394 -19.88 -2.62 -1.19
CA VAL A 394 -20.33 -1.35 -0.60
C VAL A 394 -21.10 -0.50 -1.62
N LEU A 395 -20.63 -0.41 -2.87
CA LEU A 395 -21.36 0.31 -3.91
C LEU A 395 -22.74 -0.30 -4.18
N LEU A 396 -22.84 -1.63 -4.21
CA LEU A 396 -24.11 -2.33 -4.38
C LEU A 396 -25.06 -2.07 -3.20
N ILE A 397 -24.55 -2.08 -1.96
CA ILE A 397 -25.32 -1.71 -0.77
C ILE A 397 -25.85 -0.28 -0.90
N ALA A 398 -24.97 0.67 -1.26
CA ALA A 398 -25.35 2.07 -1.40
C ALA A 398 -26.35 2.30 -2.54
N TRP A 399 -26.22 1.55 -3.64
CA TRP A 399 -27.10 1.68 -4.79
C TRP A 399 -28.48 1.03 -4.57
N GLN A 400 -28.52 -0.19 -4.04
CA GLN A 400 -29.77 -0.92 -3.83
C GLN A 400 -30.53 -0.44 -2.59
N VAL A 401 -29.82 -0.06 -1.53
CA VAL A 401 -30.41 0.37 -0.26
C VAL A 401 -29.71 1.64 0.24
N PRO A 402 -29.98 2.81 -0.36
CA PRO A 402 -29.32 4.07 -0.01
C PRO A 402 -29.41 4.42 1.49
N SER A 403 -30.48 4.01 2.18
CA SER A 403 -30.65 4.21 3.62
C SER A 403 -29.62 3.47 4.49
N LEU A 404 -28.98 2.42 3.97
CA LEU A 404 -27.91 1.71 4.66
C LEU A 404 -26.54 2.40 4.51
N LEU A 405 -26.39 3.40 3.64
CA LEU A 405 -25.11 4.09 3.47
C LEU A 405 -24.66 4.78 4.77
N GLU A 406 -25.57 5.36 5.53
CA GLU A 406 -25.28 5.98 6.83
C GLU A 406 -24.79 4.97 7.87
N LYS A 407 -25.17 3.69 7.77
CA LYS A 407 -24.65 2.60 8.61
C LYS A 407 -23.38 1.98 8.03
N ALA A 408 -23.21 1.99 6.71
CA ALA A 408 -22.01 1.49 6.04
C ALA A 408 -20.78 2.37 6.35
N LYS A 409 -20.97 3.68 6.56
CA LYS A 409 -19.91 4.62 6.97
C LYS A 409 -19.21 4.20 8.27
N PRO A 410 -19.88 4.07 9.43
CA PRO A 410 -19.24 3.64 10.66
C PRO A 410 -18.72 2.19 10.56
N ALA A 411 -19.42 1.29 9.85
CA ALA A 411 -18.96 -0.07 9.61
C ALA A 411 -17.61 -0.11 8.88
N MET A 412 -17.45 0.71 7.84
CA MET A 412 -16.17 0.84 7.16
C MET A 412 -15.15 1.57 8.03
N GLY A 413 -15.56 2.53 8.85
CA GLY A 413 -14.70 3.19 9.84
C GLY A 413 -14.06 2.22 10.84
N GLU A 414 -14.84 1.27 11.36
CA GLU A 414 -14.34 0.20 12.24
C GLU A 414 -13.33 -0.70 11.53
N ALA A 415 -13.62 -1.12 10.29
CA ALA A 415 -12.66 -1.88 9.50
C ALA A 415 -11.38 -1.07 9.19
N ASN A 416 -11.52 0.24 8.95
CA ASN A 416 -10.43 1.15 8.59
C ASN A 416 -9.37 1.26 9.69
N VAL A 417 -9.75 1.07 10.96
CA VAL A 417 -8.81 1.00 12.09
C VAL A 417 -7.76 -0.08 11.85
N PHE A 418 -8.20 -1.29 11.48
CA PHE A 418 -7.31 -2.41 11.22
C PHE A 418 -6.43 -2.17 9.99
N ARG A 419 -6.98 -1.53 8.93
CA ARG A 419 -6.17 -1.11 7.76
C ARG A 419 -5.00 -0.26 8.21
N GLY A 420 -5.23 0.79 8.99
CA GLY A 420 -4.16 1.67 9.43
C GLY A 420 -3.10 0.92 10.25
N ILE A 421 -3.50 -0.08 11.06
CA ILE A 421 -2.56 -0.88 11.85
C ILE A 421 -1.70 -1.74 10.92
N PHE A 422 -2.32 -2.42 9.95
CA PHE A 422 -1.61 -3.16 8.93
C PHE A 422 -0.66 -2.27 8.12
N PHE A 423 -1.05 -1.02 7.86
CA PHE A 423 -0.17 -0.06 7.19
C PHE A 423 1.01 0.30 8.09
N ALA A 424 0.82 0.68 9.36
CA ALA A 424 1.93 0.93 10.28
C ALA A 424 2.90 -0.26 10.41
N MET A 425 2.38 -1.49 10.45
CA MET A 425 3.17 -2.72 10.43
C MET A 425 3.93 -2.93 9.12
N THR A 426 3.28 -2.65 7.99
CA THR A 426 3.91 -2.68 6.67
C THR A 426 5.12 -1.76 6.63
N PHE A 427 4.96 -0.51 7.04
CA PHE A 427 6.03 0.49 6.92
C PHE A 427 7.22 0.15 7.79
N PHE A 428 6.98 -0.27 9.04
CA PHE A 428 8.04 -0.77 9.90
C PHE A 428 8.77 -1.95 9.25
N THR A 429 8.03 -2.96 8.78
CA THR A 429 8.65 -4.16 8.20
C THR A 429 9.34 -3.89 6.85
N ILE A 430 8.87 -2.94 6.05
CA ILE A 430 9.59 -2.41 4.87
C ILE A 430 10.94 -1.85 5.32
N GLY A 431 10.95 -0.98 6.34
CA GLY A 431 12.19 -0.42 6.85
C GLY A 431 13.18 -1.49 7.34
N VAL A 432 12.69 -2.53 8.03
CA VAL A 432 13.56 -3.62 8.52
C VAL A 432 14.20 -4.42 7.39
N VAL A 433 13.50 -4.66 6.27
CA VAL A 433 14.07 -5.40 5.13
C VAL A 433 15.02 -4.57 4.26
N SER A 434 14.93 -3.24 4.32
CA SER A 434 15.77 -2.33 3.54
C SER A 434 17.21 -2.25 4.10
N ASN A 435 18.00 -3.30 3.83
CA ASN A 435 19.41 -3.38 4.20
C ASN A 435 20.31 -2.84 3.06
N PHE A 436 20.80 -1.62 3.23
CA PHE A 436 21.60 -0.94 2.19
C PHE A 436 23.00 -1.54 2.01
N ARG A 437 23.58 -2.10 3.09
CA ARG A 437 24.91 -2.73 3.04
C ARG A 437 24.90 -3.98 2.18
N LYS A 438 23.87 -4.81 2.33
CA LYS A 438 23.71 -6.04 1.56
C LYS A 438 23.60 -5.76 0.05
N LEU A 439 22.92 -4.69 -0.36
CA LEU A 439 22.86 -4.31 -1.78
C LEU A 439 24.23 -3.94 -2.36
N TRP A 440 25.06 -3.26 -1.57
CA TRP A 440 26.39 -2.87 -2.02
C TRP A 440 27.29 -4.09 -2.21
N GLU A 441 27.20 -5.05 -1.29
CA GLU A 441 27.95 -6.32 -1.33
C GLU A 441 27.54 -7.22 -2.50
N GLU A 442 26.29 -7.13 -2.98
CA GLU A 442 25.79 -7.95 -4.10
C GLU A 442 26.13 -7.39 -5.51
N GLY A 443 26.97 -6.35 -5.63
CA GLY A 443 27.47 -5.86 -6.93
C GLY A 443 26.41 -5.17 -7.80
N ILE A 444 25.38 -4.61 -7.18
CA ILE A 444 24.19 -4.03 -7.84
C ILE A 444 24.45 -2.73 -8.60
N GLY A 445 25.62 -2.09 -8.50
CA GLY A 445 25.86 -0.73 -8.98
C GLY A 445 25.34 -0.42 -10.39
N ARG A 446 25.49 -1.35 -11.35
CA ARG A 446 24.97 -1.17 -12.72
C ARG A 446 23.44 -1.27 -12.81
N LEU A 447 22.81 -2.17 -12.03
CA LEU A 447 21.35 -2.29 -11.92
C LEU A 447 20.76 -1.06 -11.24
N ALA A 448 21.37 -0.63 -10.13
CA ALA A 448 21.00 0.61 -9.44
C ALA A 448 21.08 1.82 -10.37
N LEU A 449 22.14 1.93 -11.17
CA LEU A 449 22.28 3.03 -12.11
C LEU A 449 21.17 3.06 -13.17
N VAL A 450 20.81 1.91 -13.75
CA VAL A 450 19.66 1.83 -14.67
C VAL A 450 18.38 2.25 -13.96
N TYR A 451 18.17 1.78 -12.74
CA TYR A 451 17.01 2.13 -11.94
C TYR A 451 16.93 3.63 -11.71
N VAL A 452 18.01 4.27 -11.25
CA VAL A 452 18.09 5.72 -11.02
C VAL A 452 17.79 6.49 -12.30
N VAL A 453 18.49 6.15 -13.40
CA VAL A 453 18.33 6.84 -14.68
C VAL A 453 16.90 6.71 -15.20
N CYS A 454 16.30 5.53 -15.09
CA CYS A 454 14.94 5.34 -15.58
C CYS A 454 13.90 6.01 -14.68
N LEU A 455 14.02 5.80 -13.36
CA LEU A 455 13.09 6.33 -12.38
C LEU A 455 13.08 7.87 -12.42
N PHE A 456 14.24 8.48 -12.14
CA PHE A 456 14.39 9.93 -12.02
C PHE A 456 14.51 10.63 -13.38
N GLY A 457 14.95 9.93 -14.42
CA GLY A 457 15.07 10.51 -15.75
C GLY A 457 13.73 10.60 -16.50
N PHE A 458 12.82 9.65 -16.33
CA PHE A 458 11.54 9.71 -17.05
C PHE A 458 10.32 9.14 -16.32
N VAL A 459 10.41 8.07 -15.52
CA VAL A 459 9.20 7.45 -14.94
C VAL A 459 8.46 8.45 -14.03
N ILE A 460 9.20 9.15 -13.17
CA ILE A 460 8.63 10.18 -12.30
C ILE A 460 7.96 11.29 -13.12
N TRP A 461 8.61 11.75 -14.19
CA TRP A 461 8.12 12.89 -14.98
C TRP A 461 6.96 12.53 -15.91
N ILE A 462 7.03 11.38 -16.58
CA ILE A 462 5.93 10.91 -17.42
C ILE A 462 4.72 10.63 -16.52
N GLY A 463 4.91 9.99 -15.37
CA GLY A 463 3.83 9.79 -14.40
C GLY A 463 3.20 11.08 -13.91
N LEU A 464 4.00 12.14 -13.72
CA LEU A 464 3.46 13.45 -13.40
C LEU A 464 2.67 14.04 -14.57
N ALA A 465 3.22 13.99 -15.78
CA ALA A 465 2.58 14.52 -16.98
C ALA A 465 1.24 13.83 -17.26
N VAL A 466 1.18 12.51 -17.12
CA VAL A 466 -0.07 11.75 -17.31
C VAL A 466 -1.05 12.00 -16.19
N SER A 467 -0.58 12.06 -14.94
CA SER A 467 -1.42 12.50 -13.82
C SER A 467 -2.03 13.86 -14.08
N TRP A 468 -1.26 14.79 -14.65
CA TRP A 468 -1.73 16.12 -15.01
C TRP A 468 -2.79 16.06 -16.12
N ILE A 469 -2.50 15.39 -17.24
CA ILE A 469 -3.42 15.28 -18.38
C ILE A 469 -4.81 14.78 -17.93
N PHE A 470 -4.82 13.80 -17.03
CA PHE A 470 -6.06 13.20 -16.60
C PHE A 470 -6.69 13.94 -15.42
N PHE A 471 -5.95 14.24 -14.35
CA PHE A 471 -6.51 14.71 -13.08
C PHE A 471 -6.43 16.22 -12.86
N HIS A 472 -5.85 16.99 -13.79
CA HIS A 472 -5.79 18.44 -13.66
C HIS A 472 -7.19 19.06 -13.52
N GLY A 473 -7.34 19.98 -12.56
CA GLY A 473 -8.60 20.64 -12.23
C GLY A 473 -9.58 19.76 -11.44
N VAL A 474 -9.28 18.48 -11.23
CA VAL A 474 -10.09 17.59 -10.38
C VAL A 474 -9.64 17.77 -8.94
N LYS A 475 -10.55 18.22 -8.07
CA LYS A 475 -10.29 18.46 -6.65
C LYS A 475 -11.02 17.46 -5.78
N PRO A 476 -10.45 17.08 -4.62
CA PRO A 476 -11.19 16.37 -3.60
C PRO A 476 -12.39 17.19 -3.15
N PRO A 477 -13.39 16.55 -2.54
CA PRO A 477 -14.55 17.24 -2.05
C PRO A 477 -14.21 18.04 -0.79
N ILE A 478 -14.96 19.11 -0.53
CA ILE A 478 -14.74 19.97 0.63
C ILE A 478 -15.62 19.50 1.81
N LEU A 479 -15.07 19.46 3.01
CA LEU A 479 -15.81 19.18 4.24
C LEU A 479 -16.74 20.36 4.58
N GLY A 480 -18.06 20.13 4.56
CA GLY A 480 -19.08 21.12 4.90
C GLY A 480 -19.69 21.88 3.70
N GLY A 481 -19.45 21.41 2.47
CA GLY A 481 -20.10 21.88 1.25
C GLY A 481 -21.04 20.86 0.64
#